data_AF-A0A9P1CTK7-F1
#
_entry.id   AF-A0A9P1CTK7-F1
#
_cell.length_a   1.000
_cell.length_b   1.000
_cell.length_c   1.000
_cell.angle_alpha   90.00
_cell.angle_beta   90.00
_cell.angle_gamma   90.00
#
_symmetry.space_group_name_H-M   'P 1'
#
loop_
_entity.id
_entity.type
_entity.pdbx_description
1 polymer ?
#
loop_
_entity_poly.entity_id
_entity_poly.type
_entity_poly.pdbx_seq_one_letter_code
_entity_poly.pdbx_strand_id
1 'polypeptide(L)'
;MLGTWCLALVASAVAVAHASYHCLPGAVELAERKNLKNPQGESYPLGIWVPDWAAGYAVSAIAHVLIEEMLGYNVVDKGPGPATPDAFYALAGCETPTVINRRGCSDLMSIYSHLSLEGWTTAYQSSWDDVQRDYPATAPLNLGAMGYVGRVSAFLTSKLQEEAYYSEGLTLEYYRSYNVSWTNPSKYFDNITAIDTSRLKRCNETRTQVHAAMQQYWEAQLISEVLFADILDSVG
;
A
#
# COMPACT_ATOMS: atom_id res chain seq x y z
N MET A 1 -60.96 -56.07 2.60
CA MET A 1 -60.41 -54.92 1.84
C MET A 1 -59.18 -54.44 2.56
N LEU A 2 -58.01 -54.94 2.18
CA LEU A 2 -56.72 -54.59 2.78
C LEU A 2 -56.04 -53.59 1.86
N GLY A 3 -55.97 -52.34 2.29
CA GLY A 3 -55.36 -51.25 1.54
C GLY A 3 -53.85 -51.24 1.72
N THR A 4 -53.13 -51.45 0.63
CA THR A 4 -51.67 -51.36 0.54
C THR A 4 -51.27 -49.88 0.49
N TRP A 5 -50.65 -49.38 1.55
CA TRP A 5 -50.09 -48.03 1.58
C TRP A 5 -48.66 -48.06 1.02
N CYS A 6 -48.45 -47.43 -0.14
CA CYS A 6 -47.10 -47.15 -0.65
C CYS A 6 -46.45 -46.06 0.21
N LEU A 7 -45.47 -46.42 1.03
CA LEU A 7 -44.51 -45.46 1.57
C LEU A 7 -43.60 -45.00 0.42
N ALA A 8 -43.82 -43.78 -0.05
CA ALA A 8 -42.86 -43.09 -0.91
C ALA A 8 -41.66 -42.65 -0.04
N LEU A 9 -40.55 -43.38 -0.16
CA LEU A 9 -39.25 -42.99 0.37
C LEU A 9 -38.76 -41.78 -0.41
N VAL A 10 -38.98 -40.58 0.15
CA VAL A 10 -38.37 -39.35 -0.36
C VAL A 10 -36.90 -39.40 0.00
N ALA A 11 -36.07 -39.83 -0.95
CA ALA A 11 -34.63 -39.69 -0.85
C ALA A 11 -34.29 -38.19 -0.98
N SER A 12 -34.16 -37.49 0.14
CA SER A 12 -33.55 -36.17 0.19
C SER A 12 -32.10 -36.30 -0.25
N ALA A 13 -31.83 -35.98 -1.51
CA ALA A 13 -30.48 -35.76 -1.99
C ALA A 13 -29.91 -34.56 -1.20
N VAL A 14 -29.11 -34.85 -0.18
CA VAL A 14 -28.27 -33.85 0.46
C VAL A 14 -27.26 -33.45 -0.60
N ALA A 15 -27.53 -32.36 -1.30
CA ALA A 15 -26.53 -31.69 -2.10
C ALA A 15 -25.45 -31.23 -1.13
N VAL A 16 -24.36 -31.99 -1.04
CA VAL A 16 -23.13 -31.52 -0.42
C VAL A 16 -22.73 -30.33 -1.26
N ALA A 17 -22.96 -29.12 -0.75
CA ALA A 17 -22.38 -27.94 -1.32
C ALA A 17 -20.87 -28.15 -1.27
N HIS A 18 -20.27 -28.54 -2.39
CA HIS A 18 -18.84 -28.42 -2.58
C HIS A 18 -18.56 -26.94 -2.35
N ALA A 19 -17.95 -26.63 -1.20
CA ALA A 19 -17.33 -25.34 -1.01
C ALA A 19 -16.42 -25.16 -2.23
N SER A 20 -16.81 -24.25 -3.12
CA SER A 20 -15.97 -23.85 -4.23
C SER A 20 -14.67 -23.38 -3.60
N TYR A 21 -13.59 -24.11 -3.85
CA TYR A 21 -12.25 -23.70 -3.45
C TYR A 21 -11.77 -22.47 -4.24
N HIS A 22 -12.59 -22.01 -5.19
CA HIS A 22 -12.32 -20.89 -6.07
C HIS A 22 -13.15 -19.67 -5.70
N CYS A 23 -12.53 -18.49 -5.81
CA CYS A 23 -13.16 -17.20 -5.64
C CYS A 23 -13.92 -16.75 -6.90
N LEU A 24 -13.49 -17.19 -8.08
CA LEU A 24 -14.01 -16.77 -9.38
C LEU A 24 -14.64 -17.94 -10.17
N PRO A 25 -15.70 -17.67 -10.96
CA PRO A 25 -16.27 -18.69 -11.84
C PRO A 25 -15.30 -19.03 -12.98
N GLY A 26 -15.09 -20.32 -13.23
CA GLY A 26 -14.17 -20.80 -14.27
C GLY A 26 -12.70 -20.69 -13.89
N ALA A 27 -12.39 -20.64 -12.59
CA ALA A 27 -11.03 -20.65 -12.09
C ALA A 27 -10.24 -21.89 -12.54
N VAL A 28 -8.97 -21.69 -12.85
CA VAL A 28 -7.99 -22.74 -13.12
C VAL A 28 -7.73 -23.53 -11.84
N GLU A 29 -7.91 -24.85 -11.93
CA GLU A 29 -7.69 -25.77 -10.83
C GLU A 29 -6.25 -25.71 -10.33
N LEU A 30 -6.04 -25.84 -9.01
CA LEU A 30 -4.71 -25.75 -8.40
C LEU A 30 -3.69 -26.69 -9.07
N ALA A 31 -4.13 -27.90 -9.47
CA ALA A 31 -3.28 -28.89 -10.13
C ALA A 31 -2.87 -28.51 -11.57
N GLU A 32 -3.61 -27.59 -12.20
CA GLU A 32 -3.36 -27.10 -13.56
C GLU A 32 -2.53 -25.80 -13.57
N ARG A 33 -2.34 -25.18 -12.40
CA ARG A 33 -1.54 -23.96 -12.27
C ARG A 33 -0.06 -24.23 -12.51
N LYS A 34 0.60 -23.33 -13.23
CA LYS A 34 2.00 -23.44 -13.66
C LYS A 34 2.91 -22.46 -12.94
N ASN A 35 4.17 -22.83 -12.83
CA ASN A 35 5.24 -21.95 -12.41
C ASN A 35 5.84 -21.18 -13.60
N LEU A 36 6.55 -20.10 -13.29
CA LEU A 36 7.47 -19.45 -14.21
C LEU A 36 8.72 -20.32 -14.40
N LYS A 37 9.44 -20.08 -15.49
CA LYS A 37 10.73 -20.73 -15.77
C LYS A 37 11.79 -19.69 -16.13
N ASN A 38 12.97 -19.78 -15.50
CA ASN A 38 14.12 -18.95 -15.89
C ASN A 38 14.83 -19.56 -17.13
N PRO A 39 15.82 -18.85 -17.72
CA PRO A 39 16.57 -19.37 -18.87
C PRO A 39 17.28 -20.71 -18.61
N GLN A 40 17.56 -21.03 -17.33
CA GLN A 40 18.18 -22.29 -16.90
C GLN A 40 17.16 -23.44 -16.73
N GLY A 41 15.86 -23.15 -16.89
CA GLY A 41 14.78 -24.13 -16.77
C GLY A 41 14.30 -24.39 -15.34
N GLU A 42 14.81 -23.64 -14.35
CA GLU A 42 14.33 -23.71 -12.97
C GLU A 42 12.88 -23.23 -12.89
N SER A 43 12.07 -23.95 -12.12
CA SER A 43 10.64 -23.71 -11.95
C SER A 43 10.37 -23.01 -10.63
N TYR A 44 9.71 -21.85 -10.64
CA TYR A 44 9.39 -21.07 -9.44
C TYR A 44 8.06 -20.30 -9.57
N PRO A 45 7.36 -20.02 -8.46
CA PRO A 45 6.11 -19.26 -8.50
C PRO A 45 6.33 -17.80 -8.86
N LEU A 46 5.28 -17.15 -9.37
CA LEU A 46 5.27 -15.71 -9.59
C LEU A 46 5.23 -14.99 -8.23
N GLY A 47 6.31 -14.32 -7.84
CA GLY A 47 6.30 -13.48 -6.65
C GLY A 47 5.65 -12.11 -6.83
N ILE A 48 4.78 -11.73 -5.90
CA ILE A 48 4.21 -10.38 -5.76
C ILE A 48 4.83 -9.74 -4.53
N TRP A 49 5.52 -8.61 -4.67
CA TRP A 49 5.94 -7.80 -3.51
C TRP A 49 4.73 -7.07 -2.93
N VAL A 50 4.45 -7.31 -1.64
CA VAL A 50 3.29 -6.75 -0.94
C VAL A 50 3.74 -5.56 -0.09
N PRO A 51 3.23 -4.35 -0.37
CA PRO A 51 3.49 -3.21 0.49
C PRO A 51 2.74 -3.30 1.83
N ASP A 52 3.37 -2.85 2.92
CA ASP A 52 2.87 -2.96 4.30
C ASP A 52 1.87 -1.85 4.66
N TRP A 53 0.78 -1.75 3.89
CA TRP A 53 -0.35 -0.87 4.19
C TRP A 53 -1.64 -1.40 3.59
N ALA A 54 -2.77 -0.97 4.15
CA ALA A 54 -4.08 -1.55 3.86
C ALA A 54 -4.42 -1.63 2.35
N ALA A 55 -4.16 -0.56 1.61
CA ALA A 55 -4.38 -0.55 0.17
C ALA A 55 -3.47 -1.55 -0.56
N GLY A 56 -2.19 -1.65 -0.18
CA GLY A 56 -1.22 -2.58 -0.74
C GLY A 56 -1.64 -4.04 -0.55
N TYR A 57 -2.11 -4.39 0.65
CA TYR A 57 -2.67 -5.71 0.93
C TYR A 57 -3.90 -6.02 0.07
N ALA A 58 -4.85 -5.09 -0.01
CA ALA A 58 -6.08 -5.30 -0.76
C ALA A 58 -5.83 -5.53 -2.26
N VAL A 59 -5.02 -4.68 -2.90
CA VAL A 59 -4.76 -4.80 -4.34
C VAL A 59 -3.88 -6.01 -4.67
N SER A 60 -2.91 -6.35 -3.82
CA SER A 60 -2.08 -7.55 -4.00
C SER A 60 -2.89 -8.83 -3.85
N ALA A 61 -3.82 -8.90 -2.88
CA ALA A 61 -4.71 -10.05 -2.72
C ALA A 61 -5.63 -10.24 -3.94
N ILE A 62 -6.19 -9.16 -4.49
CA ILE A 62 -6.99 -9.22 -5.71
C ILE A 62 -6.15 -9.75 -6.88
N ALA A 63 -4.94 -9.21 -7.06
CA ALA A 63 -4.06 -9.65 -8.14
C ALA A 63 -3.60 -11.10 -7.97
N HIS A 64 -3.31 -11.53 -6.74
CA HIS A 64 -2.99 -12.91 -6.42
C HIS A 64 -4.09 -13.85 -6.92
N VAL A 65 -5.34 -13.60 -6.51
CA VAL A 65 -6.49 -14.40 -6.96
C VAL A 65 -6.64 -14.39 -8.48
N LEU A 66 -6.53 -13.22 -9.12
CA LEU A 66 -6.66 -13.12 -10.58
C LEU A 66 -5.55 -13.89 -11.31
N ILE A 67 -4.31 -13.82 -10.85
CA ILE A 67 -3.17 -14.50 -11.49
C ILE A 67 -3.28 -16.01 -11.28
N GLU A 68 -3.70 -16.45 -10.10
CA GLU A 68 -3.86 -17.87 -9.82
C GLU A 68 -5.07 -18.48 -10.54
N GLU A 69 -6.24 -17.89 -10.36
CA GLU A 69 -7.50 -18.46 -10.81
C GLU A 69 -7.79 -18.14 -12.27
N MET A 70 -7.43 -16.97 -12.78
CA MET A 70 -7.74 -16.61 -14.18
C MET A 70 -6.58 -16.87 -15.13
N LEU A 71 -5.34 -16.64 -14.69
CA LEU A 71 -4.15 -16.84 -15.54
C LEU A 71 -3.50 -18.22 -15.35
N GLY A 72 -3.86 -18.93 -14.28
CA GLY A 72 -3.36 -20.29 -14.01
C GLY A 72 -1.89 -20.33 -13.62
N TYR A 73 -1.37 -19.35 -12.88
CA TYR A 73 0.00 -19.38 -12.36
C TYR A 73 0.02 -19.60 -10.85
N ASN A 74 1.00 -20.32 -10.32
CA ASN A 74 1.22 -20.32 -8.87
C ASN A 74 1.82 -18.97 -8.45
N VAL A 75 1.29 -18.39 -7.38
CA VAL A 75 1.72 -17.10 -6.87
C VAL A 75 2.29 -17.25 -5.47
N VAL A 76 3.25 -16.38 -5.12
CA VAL A 76 3.73 -16.24 -3.75
C VAL A 76 3.81 -14.77 -3.38
N ASP A 77 3.23 -14.41 -2.24
CA ASP A 77 3.39 -13.07 -1.70
C ASP A 77 4.77 -12.95 -1.04
N LYS A 78 5.47 -11.86 -1.34
CA LYS A 78 6.80 -11.50 -0.82
C LYS A 78 6.70 -10.21 -0.01
N GLY A 79 7.60 -10.04 0.96
CA GLY A 79 7.62 -8.90 1.88
C GLY A 79 7.06 -9.25 3.26
N PRO A 80 6.34 -8.33 3.95
CA PRO A 80 5.90 -7.02 3.46
C PRO A 80 7.00 -5.94 3.50
N GLY A 81 6.80 -4.84 2.77
CA GLY A 81 7.70 -3.69 2.73
C GLY A 81 7.04 -2.38 3.17
N PRO A 82 7.57 -1.66 4.17
CA PRO A 82 6.90 -0.47 4.74
C PRO A 82 6.98 0.79 3.87
N ALA A 83 7.68 0.76 2.73
CA ALA A 83 7.79 1.92 1.86
C ALA A 83 7.88 1.53 0.38
N THR A 84 7.37 2.40 -0.48
CA THR A 84 7.39 2.21 -1.94
C THR A 84 8.78 1.86 -2.51
N PRO A 85 9.90 2.50 -2.09
CA PRO A 85 11.21 2.12 -2.62
C PRO A 85 11.56 0.65 -2.37
N ASP A 86 11.03 0.01 -1.34
CA ASP A 86 11.33 -1.41 -1.06
C ASP A 86 10.85 -2.31 -2.19
N ALA A 87 9.70 -1.97 -2.78
CA ALA A 87 9.23 -2.63 -3.98
C ALA A 87 10.19 -2.45 -5.16
N PHE A 88 10.74 -1.24 -5.36
CA PHE A 88 11.65 -0.99 -6.49
C PHE A 88 12.90 -1.89 -6.41
N TYR A 89 13.51 -1.97 -5.22
CA TYR A 89 14.68 -2.80 -5.00
C TYR A 89 14.35 -4.29 -4.96
N ALA A 90 13.18 -4.69 -4.44
CA ALA A 90 12.73 -6.08 -4.48
C ALA A 90 12.54 -6.57 -5.92
N LEU A 91 11.91 -5.76 -6.76
CA LEU A 91 11.70 -6.05 -8.19
C LEU A 91 13.02 -6.04 -8.98
N ALA A 92 13.99 -5.21 -8.57
CA ALA A 92 15.35 -5.26 -9.12
C ALA A 92 16.11 -6.55 -8.73
N GLY A 93 15.59 -7.35 -7.79
CA GLY A 93 16.19 -8.60 -7.34
C GLY A 93 17.16 -8.45 -6.16
N CYS A 94 17.07 -7.35 -5.40
CA CYS A 94 17.85 -7.18 -4.18
C CYS A 94 17.34 -8.09 -3.05
N GLU A 95 18.25 -8.68 -2.28
CA GLU A 95 17.93 -9.72 -1.27
C GLU A 95 17.29 -9.16 0.01
N THR A 96 17.71 -7.97 0.45
CA THR A 96 17.26 -7.34 1.69
C THR A 96 16.66 -5.96 1.42
N PRO A 97 15.62 -5.87 0.57
CA PRO A 97 15.16 -4.61 0.01
C PRO A 97 14.65 -3.63 1.08
N THR A 98 14.24 -4.09 2.27
CA THR A 98 13.76 -3.23 3.36
C THR A 98 14.89 -2.60 4.20
N VAL A 99 16.13 -3.10 4.09
CA VAL A 99 17.29 -2.64 4.86
C VAL A 99 17.98 -1.49 4.11
N ILE A 100 17.64 -0.26 4.48
CA ILE A 100 17.98 0.98 3.74
C ILE A 100 19.48 1.10 3.41
N ASN A 101 20.36 0.82 4.37
CA ASN A 101 21.81 0.96 4.23
C ASN A 101 22.50 -0.27 3.62
N ARG A 102 21.75 -1.36 3.41
CA ARG A 102 22.26 -2.61 2.88
C ARG A 102 21.12 -3.35 2.20
N ARG A 103 20.71 -2.88 1.03
CA ARG A 103 19.58 -3.48 0.31
C ARG A 103 19.88 -4.86 -0.28
N GLY A 104 21.15 -5.29 -0.29
CA GLY A 104 21.55 -6.62 -0.74
C GLY A 104 21.48 -6.76 -2.26
N CYS A 105 21.77 -5.68 -2.98
CA CYS A 105 21.83 -5.69 -4.43
C CYS A 105 23.24 -6.12 -4.87
N SER A 106 23.35 -7.14 -5.74
CA SER A 106 24.62 -7.66 -6.27
C SER A 106 24.48 -7.89 -7.77
N ASP A 107 25.56 -8.15 -8.52
CA ASP A 107 25.45 -8.39 -9.98
C ASP A 107 24.75 -9.73 -10.32
N LEU A 108 24.61 -10.63 -9.34
CA LEU A 108 23.96 -11.94 -9.48
C LEU A 108 22.54 -11.89 -8.91
N MET A 109 21.74 -10.92 -9.34
CA MET A 109 20.36 -10.74 -8.87
C MET A 109 19.49 -11.89 -9.36
N SER A 110 18.82 -12.57 -8.43
CA SER A 110 17.76 -13.53 -8.77
C SER A 110 16.42 -12.84 -8.57
N ILE A 111 15.72 -12.57 -9.68
CA ILE A 111 14.43 -11.87 -9.64
C ILE A 111 13.35 -12.87 -9.19
N TYR A 112 12.94 -12.77 -7.93
CA TYR A 112 11.85 -13.58 -7.38
C TYR A 112 10.60 -12.75 -7.04
N SER A 113 10.68 -11.42 -7.09
CA SER A 113 9.54 -10.51 -7.08
C SER A 113 9.36 -9.95 -8.48
N HIS A 114 8.20 -10.19 -9.08
CA HIS A 114 7.91 -9.84 -10.48
C HIS A 114 6.93 -8.70 -10.62
N LEU A 115 6.05 -8.55 -9.62
CA LEU A 115 5.01 -7.54 -9.60
C LEU A 115 4.99 -6.85 -8.24
N SER A 116 4.80 -5.54 -8.23
CA SER A 116 4.35 -4.81 -7.06
C SER A 116 3.23 -3.90 -7.51
N LEU A 117 2.17 -3.88 -6.72
CA LEU A 117 1.04 -2.98 -6.90
C LEU A 117 1.10 -1.92 -5.81
N GLU A 118 0.34 -0.84 -5.96
CA GLU A 118 0.39 0.27 -4.99
C GLU A 118 1.81 0.91 -4.93
N GLY A 119 2.43 1.14 -6.09
CA GLY A 119 3.73 1.82 -6.18
C GLY A 119 3.59 3.32 -6.45
N TRP A 120 4.18 4.16 -5.60
CA TRP A 120 4.14 5.63 -5.71
C TRP A 120 5.41 6.16 -6.38
N THR A 121 5.51 6.14 -7.70
CA THR A 121 6.75 6.58 -8.38
C THR A 121 6.98 8.08 -8.28
N THR A 122 5.95 8.91 -8.42
CA THR A 122 6.09 10.38 -8.41
C THR A 122 6.64 10.91 -7.09
N ALA A 123 6.15 10.41 -5.95
CA ALA A 123 6.62 10.84 -4.63
C ALA A 123 8.02 10.30 -4.29
N TYR A 124 8.50 9.29 -5.03
CA TYR A 124 9.78 8.64 -4.80
C TYR A 124 10.67 8.67 -6.06
N GLN A 125 10.55 9.72 -6.86
CA GLN A 125 11.20 9.82 -8.17
C GLN A 125 12.73 9.61 -8.09
N SER A 126 13.40 10.18 -7.07
CA SER A 126 14.85 9.98 -6.92
C SER A 126 15.23 8.51 -6.69
N SER A 127 14.50 7.80 -5.82
CA SER A 127 14.70 6.35 -5.59
C SER A 127 14.40 5.54 -6.85
N TRP A 128 13.38 5.95 -7.61
CA TRP A 128 13.06 5.32 -8.89
C TRP A 128 14.23 5.50 -9.87
N ASP A 129 14.70 6.73 -10.06
CA ASP A 129 15.81 7.06 -10.97
C ASP A 129 17.11 6.35 -10.57
N ASP A 130 17.39 6.27 -9.27
CA ASP A 130 18.55 5.52 -8.76
C ASP A 130 18.48 4.04 -9.14
N VAL A 131 17.32 3.39 -8.96
CA VAL A 131 17.16 1.98 -9.34
C VAL A 131 17.29 1.79 -10.85
N GLN A 132 16.73 2.69 -11.66
CA GLN A 132 16.85 2.63 -13.12
C GLN A 132 18.31 2.81 -13.58
N ARG A 133 19.05 3.71 -12.95
CA ARG A 133 20.45 4.01 -13.27
C ARG A 133 21.39 2.90 -12.82
N ASP A 134 21.21 2.41 -11.61
CA ASP A 134 22.17 1.52 -10.94
C ASP A 134 21.94 0.05 -11.31
N TYR A 135 20.70 -0.33 -11.69
CA TYR A 135 20.34 -1.71 -12.05
C TYR A 135 19.60 -1.80 -13.40
N PRO A 136 20.10 -1.23 -14.50
CA PRO A 136 19.34 -1.08 -15.75
C PRO A 136 18.89 -2.41 -16.38
N ALA A 137 19.59 -3.51 -16.10
CA ALA A 137 19.25 -4.83 -16.63
C ALA A 137 18.05 -5.48 -15.92
N THR A 138 17.80 -5.14 -14.66
CA THR A 138 16.74 -5.71 -13.82
C THR A 138 15.76 -4.67 -13.30
N ALA A 139 15.93 -3.41 -13.70
CA ALA A 139 15.11 -2.30 -13.23
C ALA A 139 13.62 -2.56 -13.53
N PRO A 140 12.74 -2.29 -12.56
CA PRO A 140 11.31 -2.50 -12.73
C PRO A 140 10.75 -1.58 -13.82
N LEU A 141 9.77 -2.09 -14.56
CA LEU A 141 9.02 -1.29 -15.53
C LEU A 141 7.77 -0.72 -14.87
N ASN A 142 7.51 0.57 -15.10
CA ASN A 142 6.25 1.20 -14.71
C ASN A 142 5.19 0.88 -15.79
N LEU A 143 4.26 -0.01 -15.47
CA LEU A 143 3.18 -0.44 -16.37
C LEU A 143 1.95 0.49 -16.34
N GLY A 144 2.04 1.64 -15.67
CA GLY A 144 0.97 2.62 -15.57
C GLY A 144 0.07 2.44 -14.33
N ALA A 145 -0.99 3.24 -14.27
CA ALA A 145 -1.92 3.24 -13.15
C ALA A 145 -2.99 2.15 -13.31
N MET A 146 -3.42 1.56 -12.18
CA MET A 146 -4.52 0.59 -12.14
C MET A 146 -5.93 1.22 -12.22
N GLY A 147 -6.03 2.52 -12.52
CA GLY A 147 -7.31 3.21 -12.67
C GLY A 147 -7.89 3.84 -11.40
N TYR A 148 -7.15 3.87 -10.29
CA TYR A 148 -7.49 4.69 -9.12
C TYR A 148 -6.37 5.69 -8.78
N VAL A 149 -6.74 6.75 -8.07
CA VAL A 149 -5.82 7.78 -7.60
C VAL A 149 -5.76 7.73 -6.08
N GLY A 150 -4.58 7.42 -5.55
CA GLY A 150 -4.31 7.55 -4.12
C GLY A 150 -4.17 9.03 -3.72
N ARG A 151 -4.67 9.39 -2.54
CA ARG A 151 -4.42 10.69 -1.91
C ARG A 151 -3.92 10.46 -0.50
N VAL A 152 -2.84 11.15 -0.12
CA VAL A 152 -2.39 11.22 1.28
C VAL A 152 -2.70 12.60 1.79
N SER A 153 -3.38 12.68 2.93
CA SER A 153 -3.50 13.91 3.71
C SER A 153 -3.59 13.55 5.19
N ALA A 154 -3.41 14.54 6.05
CA ALA A 154 -3.96 14.46 7.39
C ALA A 154 -5.49 14.34 7.26
N PHE A 155 -6.10 13.42 8.01
CA PHE A 155 -7.55 13.25 8.07
C PHE A 155 -8.03 13.56 9.47
N LEU A 156 -9.02 14.45 9.58
CA LEU A 156 -9.73 14.71 10.83
C LEU A 156 -11.04 13.93 10.80
N THR A 157 -11.38 13.25 11.89
CA THR A 157 -12.64 12.50 11.97
C THR A 157 -13.84 13.43 11.78
N SER A 158 -14.88 12.96 11.09
CA SER A 158 -16.11 13.75 10.85
C SER A 158 -16.71 14.28 12.16
N LYS A 159 -16.69 13.46 13.23
CA LYS A 159 -17.14 13.89 14.56
C LYS A 159 -16.44 15.15 15.05
N LEU A 160 -15.12 15.19 14.93
CA LEU A 160 -14.30 16.32 15.38
C LEU A 160 -14.53 17.56 14.52
N GLN A 161 -14.71 17.37 13.21
CA GLN A 161 -15.08 18.46 12.30
C GLN A 161 -16.47 19.03 12.61
N GLU A 162 -17.47 18.16 12.83
CA GLU A 162 -18.84 18.53 13.18
C GLU A 162 -18.90 19.24 14.53
N GLU A 163 -18.20 18.72 15.54
CA GLU A 163 -18.15 19.33 16.87
C GLU A 163 -17.59 20.75 16.81
N ALA A 164 -16.50 20.96 16.06
CA ALA A 164 -15.91 22.28 15.89
C ALA A 164 -16.80 23.23 15.07
N TYR A 165 -17.46 22.72 14.02
CA TYR A 165 -18.37 23.51 13.21
C TYR A 165 -19.62 23.95 13.99
N TYR A 166 -20.29 23.04 14.68
CA TYR A 166 -21.56 23.36 15.36
C TYR A 166 -21.37 24.13 16.66
N SER A 167 -20.25 23.96 17.36
CA SER A 167 -20.01 24.68 18.63
C SER A 167 -19.38 26.06 18.44
N GLU A 168 -18.58 26.26 17.38
CA GLU A 168 -17.80 27.49 17.20
C GLU A 168 -17.89 28.10 15.78
N GLY A 169 -18.66 27.49 14.87
CA GLY A 169 -18.71 27.93 13.47
C GLY A 169 -17.40 27.70 12.73
N LEU A 170 -16.59 26.74 13.19
CA LEU A 170 -15.19 26.62 12.83
C LEU A 170 -14.97 25.43 11.90
N THR A 171 -14.37 25.70 10.73
CA THR A 171 -14.13 24.70 9.68
C THR A 171 -12.69 24.21 9.76
N LEU A 172 -12.48 23.07 10.41
CA LEU A 172 -11.14 22.49 10.61
C LEU A 172 -10.45 22.01 9.31
N GLU A 173 -11.17 21.92 8.21
CA GLU A 173 -10.61 21.54 6.90
C GLU A 173 -9.76 22.66 6.25
N TYR A 174 -9.96 23.91 6.68
CA TYR A 174 -9.28 25.09 6.12
C TYR A 174 -8.39 25.76 7.16
N TYR A 175 -7.15 25.26 7.30
CA TYR A 175 -6.11 25.91 8.13
C TYR A 175 -5.76 27.34 7.64
N ARG A 176 -6.11 27.70 6.40
CA ARG A 176 -5.76 29.00 5.78
C ARG A 176 -6.57 30.18 6.29
N SER A 177 -7.70 29.97 6.97
CA SER A 177 -8.54 31.04 7.53
C SER A 177 -8.34 31.22 9.05
N TYR A 178 -7.32 30.59 9.63
CA TYR A 178 -7.13 30.59 11.07
C TYR A 178 -6.35 31.79 11.59
N ASN A 179 -7.05 32.64 12.34
CA ASN A 179 -6.43 33.58 13.25
C ASN A 179 -6.60 33.06 14.69
N VAL A 180 -5.49 32.70 15.34
CA VAL A 180 -5.47 32.19 16.74
C VAL A 180 -5.96 33.21 17.76
N SER A 181 -6.03 34.51 17.39
CA SER A 181 -6.63 35.53 18.24
C SER A 181 -8.17 35.48 18.25
N TRP A 182 -8.79 34.81 17.27
CA TRP A 182 -10.26 34.74 17.12
C TRP A 182 -10.83 33.36 17.48
N THR A 183 -10.00 32.33 17.46
CA THR A 183 -10.42 30.94 17.69
C THR A 183 -9.33 30.16 18.43
N ASN A 184 -9.71 29.18 19.27
CA ASN A 184 -8.75 28.32 19.96
C ASN A 184 -8.86 26.86 19.49
N PRO A 185 -8.35 26.50 18.30
CA PRO A 185 -8.46 25.16 17.75
C PRO A 185 -7.72 24.10 18.56
N SER A 186 -6.71 24.50 19.35
CA SER A 186 -5.87 23.59 20.14
C SER A 186 -6.68 22.70 21.08
N LYS A 187 -7.88 23.14 21.50
CA LYS A 187 -8.77 22.34 22.37
C LYS A 187 -9.33 21.07 21.69
N TYR A 188 -9.27 20.99 20.37
CA TYR A 188 -9.68 19.80 19.60
C TYR A 188 -8.52 18.84 19.32
N PHE A 189 -7.29 19.21 19.63
CA PHE A 189 -6.11 18.39 19.37
C PHE A 189 -5.48 17.93 20.69
N ASP A 190 -4.94 16.72 20.69
CA ASP A 190 -4.16 16.25 21.82
C ASP A 190 -2.87 17.08 21.97
N ASN A 191 -2.41 17.24 23.22
CA ASN A 191 -1.13 17.85 23.49
C ASN A 191 -0.01 16.95 22.94
N ILE A 192 1.04 17.54 22.35
CA ILE A 192 2.21 16.81 21.88
C ILE A 192 2.84 15.93 22.98
N THR A 193 2.71 16.33 24.26
CA THR A 193 3.19 15.55 25.40
C THR A 193 2.38 14.28 25.68
N ALA A 194 1.18 14.16 25.11
CA ALA A 194 0.36 12.94 25.20
C ALA A 194 0.80 11.86 24.21
N ILE A 195 1.68 12.20 23.26
CA ILE A 195 2.24 11.22 22.33
C ILE A 195 3.19 10.30 23.11
N ASP A 196 2.89 9.01 23.08
CA ASP A 196 3.79 7.98 23.61
C ASP A 196 5.06 7.93 22.75
N THR A 197 6.10 8.60 23.23
CA THR A 197 7.38 8.71 22.52
C THR A 197 8.08 7.37 22.36
N SER A 198 7.71 6.33 23.13
CA SER A 198 8.27 4.98 22.95
C SER A 198 7.85 4.33 21.63
N ARG A 199 6.74 4.81 21.04
CA ARG A 199 6.24 4.36 19.73
C ARG A 199 6.83 5.15 18.57
N LEU A 200 7.55 6.23 18.84
CA LEU A 200 8.21 7.03 17.83
C LEU A 200 9.59 6.44 17.53
N LYS A 201 9.93 6.38 16.25
CA LYS A 201 11.28 6.08 15.81
C LYS A 201 12.09 7.37 15.77
N ARG A 202 13.38 7.30 16.11
CA ARG A 202 14.28 8.45 15.97
C ARG A 202 14.44 8.80 14.48
N CYS A 203 14.73 10.07 14.16
CA CYS A 203 14.88 10.50 12.77
C CYS A 203 15.89 9.63 11.99
N ASN A 204 16.99 9.23 12.63
CA ASN A 204 18.03 8.37 12.03
C ASN A 204 17.65 6.90 11.89
N GLU A 205 16.53 6.50 12.48
CA GLU A 205 15.91 5.17 12.36
C GLU A 205 14.78 5.17 11.33
N THR A 206 14.52 6.32 10.69
CA THR A 206 13.44 6.51 9.72
C THR A 206 13.96 7.11 8.42
N ARG A 207 13.20 6.90 7.33
CA ARG A 207 13.52 7.47 6.02
C ARG A 207 13.31 8.99 5.95
N THR A 208 12.74 9.59 6.99
CA THR A 208 12.47 11.04 7.03
C THR A 208 13.75 11.85 7.06
N GLN A 209 14.84 11.35 7.65
CA GLN A 209 16.10 12.12 7.71
C GLN A 209 16.87 12.15 6.38
N VAL A 210 16.66 11.17 5.48
CA VAL A 210 17.67 10.84 4.45
C VAL A 210 17.20 11.07 3.02
N HIS A 211 15.91 11.29 2.78
CA HIS A 211 15.39 11.27 1.42
C HIS A 211 15.08 12.68 0.90
N ALA A 212 15.63 13.04 -0.27
CA ALA A 212 15.29 14.27 -0.98
C ALA A 212 13.77 14.42 -1.21
N ALA A 213 13.03 13.31 -1.30
CA ALA A 213 11.57 13.34 -1.33
C ALA A 213 10.96 13.92 -0.03
N MET A 214 11.49 13.57 1.14
CA MET A 214 11.04 14.15 2.42
C MET A 214 11.52 15.59 2.58
N GLN A 215 12.67 15.94 2.00
CA GLN A 215 13.09 17.32 1.88
C GLN A 215 12.15 18.13 0.98
N GLN A 216 11.67 17.57 -0.15
CA GLN A 216 10.62 18.18 -0.98
C GLN A 216 9.27 18.26 -0.26
N TYR A 217 8.90 17.25 0.56
CA TYR A 217 7.72 17.33 1.43
C TYR A 217 7.86 18.46 2.45
N TRP A 218 9.03 18.57 3.10
CA TRP A 218 9.33 19.64 4.04
C TRP A 218 9.39 21.00 3.35
N GLU A 219 10.00 21.13 2.17
CA GLU A 219 10.04 22.37 1.39
C GLU A 219 8.64 22.75 0.90
N ALA A 220 7.81 21.79 0.48
CA ALA A 220 6.42 22.06 0.11
C ALA A 220 5.56 22.49 1.30
N GLN A 221 5.78 21.91 2.50
CA GLN A 221 5.12 22.34 3.74
C GLN A 221 5.67 23.66 4.27
N LEU A 222 6.98 23.87 4.26
CA LEU A 222 7.66 25.09 4.68
C LEU A 222 7.34 26.25 3.75
N ILE A 223 7.18 26.05 2.43
CA ILE A 223 6.67 27.09 1.54
C ILE A 223 5.24 27.48 1.95
N SER A 224 4.41 26.55 2.43
CA SER A 224 3.09 26.89 2.96
C SER A 224 3.13 27.68 4.28
N GLU A 225 4.15 27.44 5.12
CA GLU A 225 4.34 28.13 6.40
C GLU A 225 5.08 29.48 6.25
N VAL A 226 6.05 29.58 5.33
CA VAL A 226 6.82 30.79 5.01
C VAL A 226 5.96 31.78 4.22
N LEU A 227 5.10 31.33 3.30
CA LEU A 227 4.08 32.22 2.71
C LEU A 227 3.15 32.80 3.78
N PHE A 228 2.90 32.05 4.86
CA PHE A 228 2.07 32.50 5.97
C PHE A 228 2.78 33.53 6.86
N ALA A 229 4.09 33.37 7.08
CA ALA A 229 4.91 34.34 7.81
C ALA A 229 5.09 35.65 7.03
N ASP A 230 5.39 35.59 5.72
CA ASP A 230 5.59 36.78 4.89
C ASP A 230 4.29 37.59 4.64
N ILE A 231 3.12 36.93 4.67
CA ILE A 231 1.81 37.61 4.62
C ILE A 231 1.49 38.29 5.96
N LEU A 232 1.98 37.79 7.10
CA LEU A 232 1.78 38.41 8.40
C LEU A 232 2.70 39.62 8.62
N ASP A 233 3.91 39.60 8.06
CA ASP A 233 4.87 40.73 8.16
C ASP A 233 4.59 41.87 7.16
N SER A 234 3.77 41.65 6.11
CA SER A 234 3.41 42.67 5.12
C SER A 234 2.11 43.44 5.42
N VAL A 235 1.45 43.12 6.54
CA VAL A 235 0.21 43.78 7.02
C VAL A 235 0.45 44.52 8.36
N GLY A 236 1.72 44.76 8.72
CA GLY A 236 2.14 45.61 9.84
C GLY A 236 2.40 47.05 9.44
#